data_AF-A0A9E5K6I8-F1
#
_entry.id   AF-A0A9E5K6I8-F1
#
_cell.length_a   1.000
_cell.length_b   1.000
_cell.length_c   1.000
_cell.angle_alpha   90.00
_cell.angle_beta   90.00
_cell.angle_gamma   90.00
#
_symmetry.space_group_name_H-M   'P 1'
#
loop_
_entity.id
_entity.type
_entity.pdbx_description
1 polymer ?
#
loop_
_entity_poly.entity_id
_entity_poly.type
_entity_poly.pdbx_seq_one_letter_code
_entity_poly.pdbx_strand_id
1 'polypeptide(L)'
;MIRLFILALISALPLFAEQGLSQQDAQFLQMMQQKAEAQQREDEFKSPKKPKLSKDRAVLGSLSSPIIIVAYSDFQCPYCSRGANTIEEVRKKYGKKVAFVFKHLPLPFHPMAQPAAEYFEAIALQDPAVKDRFKKSQN
;
A
#
# COMPACT_ATOMS: atom_id res chain seq x y z
N MET A 1 -57.63 -24.71 -40.64
CA MET A 1 -56.80 -25.42 -39.62
C MET A 1 -55.29 -25.14 -39.81
N ILE A 2 -54.89 -23.89 -40.13
CA ILE A 2 -53.48 -23.49 -40.37
C ILE A 2 -53.11 -22.27 -39.49
N ARG A 3 -53.75 -22.13 -38.32
CA ARG A 3 -53.54 -20.97 -37.42
C ARG A 3 -53.06 -21.33 -36.01
N LEU A 4 -52.73 -22.60 -35.76
CA LEU A 4 -52.37 -23.11 -34.43
C LEU A 4 -50.91 -23.56 -34.29
N PHE A 5 -50.08 -23.50 -35.34
CA PHE A 5 -48.70 -24.01 -35.30
C PHE A 5 -47.60 -22.94 -35.22
N ILE A 6 -47.92 -21.64 -35.30
CA ILE A 6 -46.90 -20.58 -35.23
C ILE A 6 -46.62 -20.12 -33.78
N LEU A 7 -47.49 -20.46 -32.83
CA LEU A 7 -47.33 -20.06 -31.42
C LEU A 7 -46.43 -20.97 -30.58
N ALA A 8 -45.95 -22.10 -31.12
CA ALA A 8 -45.10 -23.06 -30.38
C ALA A 8 -43.59 -22.92 -30.65
N LEU A 9 -43.16 -21.94 -31.46
CA LEU A 9 -41.73 -21.72 -31.77
C LEU A 9 -41.11 -20.49 -31.09
N ILE A 10 -41.90 -19.67 -30.41
CA ILE A 10 -41.41 -18.45 -29.71
C ILE A 10 -41.05 -18.73 -28.24
N SER A 11 -41.52 -19.83 -27.64
CA SER A 11 -41.26 -20.16 -26.23
C SER A 11 -40.02 -21.02 -25.97
N ALA A 12 -39.23 -21.36 -27.00
CA ALA A 12 -38.04 -22.20 -26.88
C ALA A 12 -36.71 -21.42 -26.93
N LEU A 13 -36.75 -20.11 -26.73
CA LEU A 13 -35.54 -19.29 -26.51
C LEU A 13 -35.57 -18.66 -25.11
N PRO A 14 -35.52 -19.44 -24.02
CA PRO A 14 -34.87 -18.94 -22.85
C PRO A 14 -33.35 -19.08 -23.03
N LEU A 15 -32.59 -18.18 -22.41
CA LEU A 15 -31.33 -18.56 -21.77
C LEU A 15 -30.04 -18.65 -22.63
N PHE A 16 -29.79 -17.73 -23.57
CA PHE A 16 -28.43 -17.49 -24.09
C PHE A 16 -27.86 -16.10 -23.77
N ALA A 17 -28.54 -15.31 -22.91
CA ALA A 17 -28.05 -14.00 -22.46
C ALA A 17 -27.41 -14.02 -21.05
N GLU A 18 -27.31 -15.18 -20.40
CA GLU A 18 -26.74 -15.33 -19.05
C GLU A 18 -25.53 -16.28 -18.99
N GLN A 19 -24.65 -16.27 -20.00
CA GLN A 19 -23.27 -16.71 -19.74
C GLN A 19 -22.53 -15.55 -19.08
N GLY A 20 -22.96 -15.22 -17.87
CA GLY A 20 -22.11 -14.51 -16.92
C GLY A 20 -20.79 -15.27 -16.82
N LEU A 21 -19.69 -14.52 -16.71
CA LEU A 21 -18.32 -15.02 -16.56
C LEU A 21 -18.34 -16.36 -15.82
N SER A 22 -17.99 -17.46 -16.51
CA SER A 22 -18.10 -18.77 -15.88
C SER A 22 -17.17 -18.82 -14.66
N GLN A 23 -17.51 -19.63 -13.65
CA GLN A 23 -16.66 -19.75 -12.46
C GLN A 23 -15.21 -20.13 -12.82
N GLN A 24 -15.03 -20.87 -13.92
CA GLN A 24 -13.72 -21.25 -14.46
C GLN A 24 -12.96 -20.05 -15.03
N ASP A 25 -13.65 -19.15 -15.75
CA ASP A 25 -13.06 -17.91 -16.27
C ASP A 25 -12.64 -16.98 -15.13
N ALA A 26 -13.47 -16.84 -14.09
CA ALA A 26 -13.13 -16.03 -12.91
C ALA A 26 -11.89 -16.56 -12.16
N GLN A 27 -11.80 -17.88 -11.97
CA GLN A 27 -10.65 -18.53 -11.35
C GLN A 27 -9.38 -18.40 -12.20
N PHE A 28 -9.52 -18.55 -13.52
CA PHE A 28 -8.40 -18.38 -14.45
C PHE A 28 -7.87 -16.94 -14.39
N LEU A 29 -8.75 -15.94 -14.42
CA LEU A 29 -8.35 -14.53 -14.29
C LEU A 29 -7.67 -14.25 -12.94
N GLN A 30 -8.20 -14.79 -11.84
CA GLN A 30 -7.57 -14.65 -10.52
C GLN A 30 -6.17 -15.29 -10.48
N MET A 31 -6.00 -16.49 -11.06
CA MET A 31 -4.69 -17.14 -11.16
C MET A 31 -3.72 -16.32 -12.00
N MET A 32 -4.18 -15.78 -13.13
CA MET A 32 -3.35 -14.96 -14.00
C MET A 32 -2.94 -13.65 -13.31
N GLN A 33 -3.84 -13.02 -12.55
CA GLN A 33 -3.51 -11.86 -11.73
C GLN A 33 -2.47 -12.20 -10.67
N GLN A 34 -2.63 -13.31 -9.94
CA GLN A 34 -1.66 -13.74 -8.93
C GLN A 34 -0.28 -14.01 -9.54
N LYS A 35 -0.21 -14.63 -10.72
CA LYS A 35 1.04 -14.85 -11.45
C LYS A 35 1.66 -13.52 -11.90
N ALA A 36 0.86 -12.60 -12.41
CA ALA A 36 1.32 -11.27 -12.82
C ALA A 36 1.89 -10.49 -11.63
N GLU A 37 1.18 -10.48 -10.49
CA GLU A 37 1.66 -9.85 -9.25
C GLU A 37 2.93 -10.53 -8.71
N ALA A 38 3.02 -11.86 -8.78
CA ALA A 38 4.21 -12.59 -8.35
C ALA A 38 5.42 -12.26 -9.23
N GLN A 39 5.24 -12.22 -10.55
CA GLN A 39 6.26 -11.81 -11.50
C GLN A 39 6.68 -10.36 -11.25
N GLN A 40 5.73 -9.46 -11.05
CA GLN A 40 6.02 -8.06 -10.73
C GLN A 40 6.85 -7.95 -9.44
N ARG A 41 6.51 -8.68 -8.38
CA ARG A 41 7.28 -8.67 -7.12
C ARG A 41 8.71 -9.17 -7.33
N GLU A 42 8.89 -10.23 -8.13
CA GLU A 42 10.21 -10.77 -8.46
C GLU A 42 11.05 -9.73 -9.23
N ASP A 43 10.43 -9.04 -10.19
CA ASP A 43 11.10 -7.99 -10.97
C ASP A 43 11.45 -6.78 -10.09
N GLU A 44 10.57 -6.38 -9.17
CA GLU A 44 10.84 -5.34 -8.17
C GLU A 44 11.96 -5.73 -7.19
N PHE A 45 12.06 -7.02 -6.83
CA PHE A 45 13.14 -7.50 -5.97
C PHE A 45 14.49 -7.49 -6.70
N LYS A 46 14.51 -7.88 -7.99
CA LYS A 46 15.69 -7.81 -8.85
C LYS A 46 16.12 -6.37 -9.14
N SER A 47 15.17 -5.45 -9.21
CA SER A 47 15.41 -4.03 -9.50
C SER A 47 14.74 -3.13 -8.44
N PRO A 48 15.32 -3.07 -7.22
CA PRO A 48 14.68 -2.36 -6.12
C PRO A 48 14.67 -0.86 -6.38
N LYS A 49 13.52 -0.23 -6.08
CA LYS A 49 13.39 1.22 -6.10
C LYS A 49 14.32 1.83 -5.06
N LYS A 50 15.11 2.83 -5.47
CA LYS A 50 16.01 3.58 -4.58
C LYS A 50 15.28 4.82 -4.05
N PRO A 51 14.88 4.84 -2.76
CA PRO A 51 14.19 6.01 -2.21
C PRO A 51 15.17 7.18 -2.10
N LYS A 52 14.73 8.38 -2.51
CA LYS A 52 15.45 9.62 -2.20
C LYS A 52 15.45 9.84 -0.69
N LEU A 53 16.63 9.96 -0.09
CA LEU A 53 16.82 10.30 1.32
C LEU A 53 17.23 11.77 1.41
N SER A 54 16.63 12.51 2.33
CA SER A 54 16.92 13.93 2.53
C SER A 54 16.98 14.25 4.02
N LYS A 55 17.87 15.18 4.39
CA LYS A 55 18.15 15.55 5.80
C LYS A 55 17.05 16.40 6.44
N ASP A 56 16.16 16.95 5.63
CA ASP A 56 14.99 17.73 6.04
C ASP A 56 13.80 16.86 6.46
N ARG A 57 13.86 15.54 6.19
CA ARG A 57 12.81 14.60 6.60
C ARG A 57 12.93 14.24 8.07
N ALA A 58 11.79 13.87 8.66
CA ALA A 58 11.76 13.19 9.94
C ALA A 58 12.42 11.80 9.83
N VAL A 59 13.55 11.64 10.53
CA VAL A 59 14.33 10.39 10.59
C VAL A 59 14.51 10.00 12.05
N LEU A 60 14.27 8.72 12.37
CA LEU A 60 14.62 8.12 13.65
C LEU A 60 15.86 7.24 13.50
N GLY A 61 16.97 7.55 14.17
CA GLY A 61 18.27 6.89 13.98
C GLY A 61 19.12 7.56 12.89
N SER A 62 20.36 7.10 12.67
CA SER A 62 21.29 7.79 11.77
C SER A 62 21.08 7.47 10.28
N LEU A 63 21.07 8.47 9.41
CA LEU A 63 21.15 8.21 7.95
C LEU A 63 22.49 7.60 7.53
N SER A 64 23.48 7.51 8.43
CA SER A 64 24.71 6.73 8.24
C SER A 64 24.60 5.28 8.76
N SER A 65 23.45 4.86 9.28
CA SER A 65 23.23 3.49 9.74
C SER A 65 23.32 2.51 8.57
N PRO A 66 23.86 1.29 8.80
CA PRO A 66 24.03 0.30 7.73
C PRO A 66 22.69 -0.17 7.13
N ILE A 67 21.59 -0.06 7.88
CA ILE A 67 20.25 -0.38 7.41
C ILE A 67 19.36 0.85 7.58
N ILE A 68 18.66 1.23 6.51
CA ILE A 68 17.68 2.33 6.50
C ILE A 68 16.36 1.76 6.01
N ILE A 69 15.34 1.77 6.88
CA ILE A 69 13.98 1.38 6.57
C ILE A 69 13.22 2.64 6.16
N VAL A 70 12.68 2.65 4.95
CA VAL A 70 11.81 3.74 4.47
C VAL A 70 10.38 3.23 4.41
N ALA A 71 9.51 3.72 5.30
CA ALA A 71 8.09 3.39 5.24
C ALA A 71 7.31 4.50 4.54
N TYR A 72 6.62 4.11 3.48
CA TYR A 72 5.55 4.91 2.88
C TYR A 72 4.27 4.55 3.60
N SER A 73 3.68 5.52 4.29
CA SER A 73 2.70 5.23 5.32
C SER A 73 1.64 6.32 5.43
N ASP A 74 0.47 5.89 5.87
CA ASP A 74 -0.74 6.68 6.02
C ASP A 74 -1.19 6.64 7.49
N PHE A 75 -1.45 7.81 8.07
CA PHE A 75 -1.83 7.95 9.48
C PHE A 75 -3.18 7.33 9.85
N GLN A 76 -4.08 7.12 8.89
CA GLN A 76 -5.36 6.46 9.12
C GLN A 76 -5.35 4.96 8.78
N CYS A 77 -4.27 4.46 8.18
CA CYS A 77 -4.23 3.07 7.74
C CYS A 77 -3.94 2.12 8.93
N PRO A 78 -4.84 1.16 9.24
CA PRO A 78 -4.63 0.23 10.35
C PRO A 78 -3.43 -0.71 10.12
N TYR A 79 -3.15 -1.06 8.86
CA TYR A 79 -1.96 -1.85 8.51
C TYR A 79 -0.67 -1.06 8.74
N CYS A 80 -0.68 0.24 8.45
CA CYS A 80 0.46 1.12 8.72
C CYS A 80 0.75 1.20 10.23
N SER A 81 -0.29 1.33 11.05
CA SER A 81 -0.16 1.33 12.51
C SER A 81 0.47 0.02 13.03
N ARG A 82 0.02 -1.14 12.53
CA ARG A 82 0.65 -2.43 12.88
C ARG A 82 2.11 -2.50 12.42
N GLY A 83 2.41 -2.04 11.21
CA GLY A 83 3.77 -1.99 10.69
C GLY A 83 4.70 -1.09 11.53
N ALA A 84 4.19 0.03 12.03
CA ALA A 84 4.94 0.91 12.93
C ALA A 84 5.37 0.19 14.22
N ASN A 85 4.51 -0.65 14.80
CA ASN A 85 4.88 -1.46 15.97
C ASN A 85 6.01 -2.44 15.66
N THR A 86 5.96 -3.13 14.51
CA THR A 86 7.04 -4.02 14.07
C THR A 86 8.36 -3.26 13.86
N ILE A 87 8.32 -2.06 13.28
CA ILE A 87 9.50 -1.22 13.09
C ILE A 87 10.10 -0.81 14.44
N GLU A 88 9.27 -0.51 15.43
CA GLU A 88 9.73 -0.19 16.78
C GLU A 88 10.40 -1.39 17.45
N GLU A 89 9.88 -2.60 17.28
CA GLU A 89 10.54 -3.83 17.74
C GLU A 89 11.90 -4.03 17.09
N VAL A 90 12.01 -3.82 15.77
CA VAL A 90 13.28 -3.87 15.04
C VAL A 90 14.25 -2.82 15.58
N ARG A 91 13.81 -1.57 15.80
CA ARG A 91 14.66 -0.51 16.37
C ARG A 91 15.15 -0.85 17.77
N LYS A 92 14.29 -1.40 18.62
CA LYS A 92 14.68 -1.86 19.97
C LYS A 92 15.71 -2.98 19.92
N LYS A 93 15.56 -3.92 18.98
CA LYS A 93 16.46 -5.08 18.83
C LYS A 93 17.82 -4.72 18.25
N TYR A 94 17.87 -3.82 17.26
CA TYR A 94 19.09 -3.54 16.50
C TYR A 94 19.73 -2.18 16.80
N GLY A 95 19.05 -1.32 17.57
CA GLY A 95 19.54 -0.04 18.05
C GLY A 95 20.05 0.86 16.92
N LYS A 96 21.27 1.38 17.07
CA LYS A 96 21.91 2.32 16.14
C LYS A 96 22.22 1.73 14.74
N LYS A 97 22.08 0.42 14.56
CA LYS A 97 22.29 -0.24 13.26
C LYS A 97 21.14 0.02 12.27
N VAL A 98 19.99 0.48 12.76
CA VAL A 98 18.80 0.72 11.94
C VAL A 98 18.36 2.16 12.08
N ALA A 99 18.15 2.82 10.95
CA ALA A 99 17.42 4.08 10.87
C ALA A 99 16.05 3.87 10.20
N PHE A 100 15.11 4.70 10.60
CA PHE A 100 13.75 4.69 10.09
C PHE A 100 13.39 6.06 9.51
N VAL A 101 12.89 6.06 8.29
CA VAL A 101 12.46 7.25 7.55
C VAL A 101 10.99 7.11 7.24
N PHE A 102 10.19 8.07 7.72
CA PHE A 102 8.76 8.12 7.45
C PHE A 102 8.47 8.99 6.22
N LYS A 103 7.70 8.45 5.27
CA LYS A 103 7.20 9.16 4.09
C LYS A 103 5.68 9.05 4.02
N HIS A 104 5.03 10.18 3.85
CA HIS A 104 3.58 10.23 3.71
C HIS A 104 3.15 9.53 2.41
N LEU A 105 2.18 8.63 2.52
CA LEU A 105 1.45 8.04 1.41
C LEU A 105 -0.05 8.09 1.74
N PRO A 106 -0.66 9.29 1.74
CA PRO A 106 -2.06 9.44 2.08
C PRO A 106 -2.92 8.81 0.98
N LEU A 107 -3.74 7.83 1.36
CA LEU A 107 -4.61 7.12 0.45
C LEU A 107 -5.90 7.94 0.24
N PRO A 108 -6.41 8.04 -0.99
CA PRO A 108 -7.51 8.97 -1.33
C PRO A 108 -8.83 8.63 -0.63
N PHE A 109 -8.99 7.40 -0.16
CA PHE A 109 -10.15 6.93 0.59
C PHE A 109 -10.01 7.10 2.11
N HIS A 110 -8.91 7.68 2.58
CA HIS A 110 -8.70 8.05 3.98
C HIS A 110 -8.82 9.58 4.15
N PRO A 111 -9.97 10.10 4.63
CA PRO A 111 -10.29 11.52 4.55
C PRO A 111 -9.36 12.44 5.36
N MET A 112 -8.78 11.95 6.45
CA MET A 112 -7.84 12.68 7.31
C MET A 112 -6.37 12.33 7.04
N ALA A 113 -6.06 11.42 6.11
CA ALA A 113 -4.67 11.03 5.85
C ALA A 113 -3.82 12.20 5.34
N GLN A 114 -4.34 12.95 4.35
CA GLN A 114 -3.67 14.12 3.79
C GLN A 114 -3.59 15.26 4.82
N PRO A 115 -4.68 15.68 5.49
CA PRO A 115 -4.59 16.66 6.57
C PRO A 115 -3.58 16.27 7.66
N ALA A 116 -3.57 15.02 8.11
CA ALA A 116 -2.63 14.57 9.14
C ALA A 116 -1.16 14.62 8.66
N ALA A 117 -0.91 14.30 7.38
CA ALA A 117 0.40 14.48 6.76
C ALA A 117 0.85 15.94 6.77
N GLU A 118 -0.02 16.85 6.37
CA GLU A 118 0.26 18.29 6.37
C GLU A 118 0.51 18.83 7.79
N TYR A 119 -0.31 18.43 8.77
CA TYR A 119 -0.09 18.79 10.16
C TYR A 119 1.26 18.29 10.69
N PHE A 120 1.64 17.06 10.35
CA PHE A 120 2.94 16.51 10.75
C PHE A 120 4.10 17.37 10.23
N GLU A 121 4.07 17.73 8.95
CA GLU A 121 5.10 18.59 8.34
C GLU A 121 5.05 20.00 8.91
N ALA A 122 3.86 20.58 9.13
CA ALA A 122 3.70 21.90 9.73
C ALA A 122 4.30 21.95 11.15
N ILE A 123 4.04 20.95 11.98
CA ILE A 123 4.63 20.84 13.33
C ILE A 123 6.15 20.72 13.24
N ALA A 124 6.67 19.89 12.32
CA ALA A 124 8.10 19.72 12.12
C ALA A 124 8.81 21.02 11.66
N LEU A 125 8.10 21.89 10.93
CA LEU A 125 8.59 23.20 10.52
C LEU A 125 8.51 24.24 11.65
N GLN A 126 7.45 24.21 12.45
CA GLN A 126 7.18 25.22 13.48
C GLN A 126 7.92 24.98 14.80
N ASP A 127 8.15 23.73 15.19
CA ASP A 127 8.74 23.39 16.49
C ASP A 127 10.15 22.79 16.33
N PRO A 128 11.21 23.53 16.70
CA PRO A 128 12.58 23.03 16.75
C PRO A 128 12.73 21.79 17.65
N ALA A 129 11.95 21.66 18.72
CA ALA A 129 11.99 20.51 19.61
C ALA A 129 11.40 19.24 18.96
N VAL A 130 10.43 19.37 18.06
CA VAL A 130 9.93 18.23 17.26
C VAL A 130 10.96 17.83 16.22
N LYS A 131 11.55 18.81 15.53
CA LYS A 131 12.71 18.57 14.66
C LYS A 131 13.85 17.88 15.42
N ASP A 132 14.06 18.27 16.67
CA ASP A 132 15.08 17.72 17.54
C ASP A 132 14.68 16.38 18.16
N ARG A 133 13.41 16.01 18.32
CA ARG A 133 12.99 14.64 18.71
C ARG A 133 13.37 13.61 17.66
N PHE A 134 13.26 13.96 16.38
CA PHE A 134 13.78 13.14 15.30
C PHE A 134 15.31 13.11 15.31
N LYS A 135 15.99 14.24 15.56
CA LYS A 135 17.46 14.28 15.65
C LYS A 135 18.06 13.69 16.94
N LYS A 136 17.38 13.67 18.09
CA LYS A 136 17.92 13.17 19.36
C LYS A 136 18.08 11.65 19.36
N SER A 137 17.46 10.98 18.41
CA SER A 137 17.66 9.56 18.13
C SER A 137 18.95 9.25 17.34
N GLN A 138 19.72 10.26 16.96
CA GLN A 138 20.93 10.14 16.15
C GLN A 138 22.21 9.87 16.98
N ASN A 139 22.18 10.09 18.31
CA ASN A 139 23.34 9.98 19.20
C ASN A 139 23.15 8.94 20.29
#